data_AF-A0A2V5Q775-F1
#
_entry.id   AF-A0A2V5Q775-F1
#
_cell.length_a   1.000
_cell.length_b   1.000
_cell.length_c   1.000
_cell.angle_alpha   90.00
_cell.angle_beta   90.00
_cell.angle_gamma   90.00
#
_symmetry.space_group_name_H-M   'P 1'
#
loop_
_entity.id
_entity.type
_entity.pdbx_description
1 polymer ?
#
loop_
_entity_poly.entity_id
_entity_poly.type
_entity_poly.pdbx_seq_one_letter_code
_entity_poly.pdbx_strand_id
1 'polypeptide(L)'
;MYVTVRRYEGVTNPTEAGRQVRETFLPVISEIPGFVAYYWVDAGGGVMISTSVFQDKAGAEESNRRAAAVVRDSLASLLPKPPQVTAGEVVAHK
;
A
#
# COMPACT_ATOMS: atom_id res chain seq x y z
N MET A 1 -16.18 -5.19 4.77
CA MET A 1 -14.97 -4.67 4.11
C MET A 1 -14.06 -4.03 5.14
N TYR A 2 -12.76 -4.16 4.93
CA TYR A 2 -11.72 -3.61 5.79
C TYR A 2 -10.67 -2.92 4.92
N VAL A 3 -10.11 -1.82 5.38
CA VAL A 3 -9.14 -1.02 4.64
C VAL A 3 -7.87 -0.86 5.43
N THR A 4 -6.74 -0.86 4.73
CA THR A 4 -5.46 -0.37 5.23
C THR A 4 -4.97 0.77 4.35
N VAL A 5 -4.60 1.88 4.99
CA VAL A 5 -4.03 3.07 4.37
C VAL A 5 -2.60 3.21 4.87
N ARG A 6 -1.66 3.41 3.94
CA ARG A 6 -0.25 3.65 4.27
C ARG A 6 0.20 4.97 3.67
N ARG A 7 0.77 5.82 4.51
CA ARG A 7 1.36 7.10 4.14
C ARG A 7 2.88 6.97 4.15
N TYR A 8 3.49 7.24 3.01
CA TYR A 8 4.94 7.25 2.81
C TYR A 8 5.39 8.69 2.62
N GLU A 9 6.42 9.11 3.36
CA GLU A 9 6.93 10.49 3.31
C GLU A 9 8.39 10.52 2.88
N GLY A 10 8.77 11.62 2.23
CA GLY A 10 10.13 11.81 1.70
C GLY A 10 10.40 11.00 0.44
N VAL A 11 9.36 10.57 -0.28
CA VAL A 11 9.50 9.85 -1.54
C VAL A 11 10.16 10.75 -2.58
N THR A 12 11.30 10.30 -3.09
CA THR A 12 12.18 11.12 -3.95
C THR A 12 11.85 11.02 -5.43
N ASN A 13 11.21 9.93 -5.85
CA ASN A 13 10.81 9.70 -7.23
C ASN A 13 9.45 8.97 -7.30
N PRO A 14 8.32 9.72 -7.29
CA PRO A 14 6.98 9.16 -7.35
C PRO A 14 6.71 8.27 -8.57
N THR A 15 7.26 8.65 -9.73
CA THR A 15 7.09 7.91 -11.00
C THR A 15 7.74 6.54 -10.92
N GLU A 16 8.98 6.47 -10.46
CA GLU A 16 9.71 5.20 -10.31
C GLU A 16 9.10 4.34 -9.19
N ALA A 17 8.70 4.95 -8.08
CA ALA A 17 7.98 4.25 -7.01
C ALA A 17 6.68 3.63 -7.54
N GLY A 18 5.92 4.34 -8.37
CA GLY A 18 4.72 3.81 -9.02
C GLY A 18 5.01 2.65 -9.97
N ARG A 19 6.11 2.71 -10.73
CA ARG A 19 6.56 1.60 -11.59
C ARG A 19 6.90 0.36 -10.74
N GLN A 20 7.74 0.51 -9.74
CA GLN A 20 8.13 -0.57 -8.83
C GLN A 20 6.93 -1.19 -8.10
N VAL A 21 6.00 -0.37 -7.60
CA VAL A 21 4.77 -0.86 -6.95
C VAL A 21 3.93 -1.72 -7.90
N ARG A 22 3.76 -1.31 -9.16
CA ARG A 22 3.02 -2.09 -10.16
C ARG A 22 3.68 -3.44 -10.48
N GLU A 23 5.01 -3.50 -10.46
CA GLU A 23 5.76 -4.71 -10.81
C GLU A 23 5.95 -5.66 -9.63
N THR A 24 6.10 -5.13 -8.41
CA THR A 24 6.51 -5.93 -7.25
C THR A 24 5.39 -6.16 -6.24
N PHE A 25 4.54 -5.15 -5.99
CA PHE A 25 3.54 -5.23 -4.94
C PHE A 25 2.13 -5.52 -5.46
N LEU A 26 1.75 -4.92 -6.59
CA LEU A 26 0.41 -5.07 -7.15
C LEU A 26 0.06 -6.53 -7.51
N PRO A 27 0.96 -7.35 -8.10
CA PRO A 27 0.67 -8.77 -8.32
C PRO A 27 0.46 -9.50 -6.99
N VAL A 28 1.37 -9.29 -6.03
CA VAL A 28 1.39 -9.94 -4.73
C VAL A 28 0.15 -9.64 -3.88
N ILE A 29 -0.32 -8.39 -3.90
CA ILE A 29 -1.51 -7.98 -3.13
C ILE A 29 -2.80 -8.46 -3.80
N SER A 30 -2.83 -8.57 -5.13
CA SER A 30 -4.01 -9.00 -5.89
C SER A 30 -4.35 -10.48 -5.67
N GLU A 31 -3.36 -11.29 -5.29
CA GLU A 31 -3.54 -12.72 -4.98
C GLU A 31 -4.05 -12.99 -3.56
N ILE A 32 -4.13 -11.96 -2.71
CA ILE A 32 -4.64 -12.12 -1.34
C ILE A 32 -6.15 -12.39 -1.41
N PRO A 33 -6.65 -13.47 -0.77
CA PRO A 33 -8.08 -13.74 -0.71
C PRO A 33 -8.88 -12.54 -0.20
N GLY A 34 -9.99 -12.24 -0.87
CA GLY A 34 -10.84 -11.11 -0.53
C GLY A 34 -10.29 -9.75 -0.95
N PHE A 35 -9.27 -9.67 -1.80
CA PHE A 35 -8.84 -8.42 -2.43
C PHE A 35 -9.99 -7.76 -3.20
N VAL A 36 -10.22 -6.46 -2.94
CA VAL A 36 -11.27 -5.67 -3.60
C VAL A 36 -10.68 -4.57 -4.47
N ALA A 37 -9.76 -3.78 -3.92
CA ALA A 37 -9.16 -2.67 -4.64
C ALA A 37 -7.79 -2.28 -4.06
N TYR A 38 -6.97 -1.68 -4.92
CA TYR A 38 -5.71 -1.04 -4.54
C TYR A 38 -5.57 0.30 -5.24
N TYR A 39 -5.12 1.31 -4.51
CA TYR A 39 -4.77 2.63 -5.03
C TYR A 39 -3.38 3.00 -4.56
N TRP A 40 -2.56 3.53 -5.47
CA TRP A 40 -1.28 4.18 -5.18
C TRP A 40 -1.36 5.61 -5.70
N VAL A 41 -1.32 6.57 -4.78
CA VAL A 41 -1.65 7.97 -5.04
C VAL A 41 -0.44 8.84 -4.73
N ASP A 42 -0.06 9.68 -5.68
CA ASP A 42 0.86 10.80 -5.44
C ASP A 42 0.06 11.95 -4.81
N ALA A 43 0.32 12.23 -3.53
CA ALA A 43 -0.32 13.31 -2.79
C ALA A 43 0.48 14.63 -2.87
N GLY A 44 1.57 14.66 -3.65
CA GLY A 44 2.46 15.80 -3.78
C GLY A 44 3.43 15.95 -2.61
N GLY A 45 4.43 16.82 -2.76
CA GLY A 45 5.38 17.15 -1.68
C GLY A 45 6.22 15.97 -1.17
N GLY A 46 6.45 14.95 -2.01
CA GLY A 46 7.14 13.72 -1.62
C GLY A 46 6.31 12.79 -0.74
N VAL A 47 4.98 12.90 -0.79
CA VAL A 47 4.06 12.04 -0.06
C VAL A 47 3.34 11.10 -1.03
N MET A 48 3.43 9.80 -0.77
CA MET A 48 2.65 8.77 -1.47
C MET A 48 1.68 8.11 -0.50
N ILE A 49 0.48 7.78 -0.98
CA ILE A 49 -0.54 7.08 -0.22
C ILE A 49 -0.92 5.79 -0.93
N SER A 50 -0.76 4.66 -0.24
CA SER A 50 -1.42 3.42 -0.66
C SER A 50 -2.72 3.24 0.09
N THR A 51 -3.77 2.82 -0.60
CA THR A 51 -5.02 2.32 0.02
C THR A 51 -5.28 0.92 -0.52
N SER A 52 -5.53 -0.02 0.38
CA SER A 52 -5.86 -1.41 0.02
C SER A 52 -7.18 -1.80 0.69
N VAL A 53 -8.12 -2.29 -0.10
CA VAL A 53 -9.48 -2.66 0.33
C VAL A 53 -9.62 -4.18 0.25
N PHE A 54 -10.12 -4.77 1.32
CA PHE A 54 -10.37 -6.20 1.43
C PHE A 54 -11.80 -6.48 1.93
N GLN A 55 -12.30 -7.69 1.67
CA GLN A 55 -13.59 -8.15 2.16
C GLN A 55 -13.60 -8.19 3.70
N ASP A 56 -12.49 -8.60 4.32
CA ASP A 56 -12.33 -8.76 5.76
C ASP A 56 -10.98 -8.22 6.29
N LYS A 57 -10.83 -8.27 7.61
CA LYS A 57 -9.64 -7.82 8.33
C LYS A 57 -8.40 -8.67 8.02
N ALA A 58 -8.56 -9.97 7.81
CA ALA A 58 -7.45 -10.88 7.60
C ALA A 58 -6.70 -10.55 6.30
N GLY A 59 -7.42 -10.19 5.22
CA GLY A 59 -6.82 -9.73 3.98
C GLY A 59 -5.99 -8.44 4.15
N ALA A 60 -6.48 -7.48 4.94
CA ALA A 60 -5.78 -6.24 5.22
C ALA A 60 -4.52 -6.43 6.09
N GLU A 61 -4.59 -7.32 7.09
CA GLU A 61 -3.42 -7.69 7.89
C GLU A 61 -2.37 -8.42 7.06
N GLU A 62 -2.78 -9.34 6.18
CA GLU A 62 -1.86 -10.01 5.26
C GLU A 62 -1.20 -9.03 4.30
N SER A 63 -1.97 -8.08 3.76
CA SER A 63 -1.43 -7.00 2.94
C SER A 63 -0.36 -6.19 3.66
N ASN A 64 -0.56 -5.88 4.96
CA ASN A 64 0.44 -5.18 5.76
C ASN A 64 1.75 -5.97 5.89
N ARG A 65 1.67 -7.29 6.11
CA ARG A 65 2.86 -8.15 6.18
C ARG A 65 3.62 -8.19 4.86
N ARG A 66 2.91 -8.39 3.74
CA ARG A 66 3.53 -8.44 2.40
C ARG A 66 4.11 -7.10 1.97
N ALA A 67 3.42 -6.00 2.27
CA ALA A 67 3.92 -4.64 2.01
C ALA A 67 5.26 -4.39 2.73
N ALA A 68 5.37 -4.80 3.99
CA ALA A 68 6.61 -4.66 4.74
C ALA A 68 7.77 -5.44 4.11
N ALA A 69 7.52 -6.62 3.53
CA ALA A 69 8.53 -7.37 2.80
C ALA A 69 8.96 -6.65 1.51
N VAL A 70 8.01 -6.26 0.66
CA VAL A 70 8.32 -5.57 -0.60
C VAL A 70 9.03 -4.24 -0.37
N VAL A 71 8.67 -3.50 0.69
CA VAL A 71 9.36 -2.25 1.03
C VAL A 71 10.84 -2.51 1.35
N ARG A 72 11.15 -3.55 2.13
CA ARG A 72 12.53 -3.90 2.44
C ARG A 72 13.30 -4.37 1.21
N ASP A 73 12.68 -5.20 0.37
CA ASP A 73 13.38 -5.93 -0.67
C ASP A 73 13.52 -5.14 -1.98
N SER A 74 12.61 -4.21 -2.27
CA SER A 74 12.54 -3.55 -3.59
C SER A 74 12.40 -2.04 -3.56
N LEU A 75 11.79 -1.46 -2.51
CA LEU A 75 11.45 -0.02 -2.48
C LEU A 75 12.25 0.81 -1.47
N ALA A 76 13.16 0.21 -0.71
CA ALA A 76 13.85 0.88 0.41
C ALA A 76 14.60 2.16 -0.01
N SER A 77 15.16 2.19 -1.22
CA SER A 77 15.87 3.37 -1.76
C SER A 77 14.93 4.52 -2.15
N LEU A 78 13.66 4.23 -2.42
CA LEU A 78 12.64 5.20 -2.85
C LEU A 78 11.77 5.69 -1.70
N LEU A 79 11.69 4.91 -0.62
CA LEU A 79 10.84 5.14 0.55
C LEU A 79 11.74 5.27 1.80
N PRO A 80 12.37 6.44 2.02
CA PRO A 80 13.44 6.59 3.01
C PRO A 80 12.96 6.56 4.47
N LYS A 81 11.65 6.66 4.69
CA LYS A 81 11.02 6.66 6.02
C LYS A 81 10.06 5.48 6.16
N PRO A 82 9.93 4.91 7.36
CA PRO A 82 8.89 3.92 7.62
C PRO A 82 7.50 4.54 7.37
N PRO A 83 6.56 3.81 6.75
CA PRO A 83 5.23 4.33 6.54
C PRO A 83 4.42 4.42 7.83
N GLN A 84 3.54 5.41 7.92
CA GLN A 84 2.43 5.37 8.85
C GLN A 84 1.36 4.44 8.30
N VAL A 85 0.91 3.47 9.09
CA VAL A 85 -0.14 2.51 8.71
C VAL A 85 -1.37 2.75 9.57
N THR A 86 -2.54 2.88 8.94
CA THR A 86 -3.84 2.96 9.60
C THR A 86 -4.77 1.94 8.97
N ALA A 87 -5.50 1.17 9.77
CA ALA A 87 -6.42 0.18 9.24
C ALA A 87 -7.72 0.12 10.06
N GLY A 88 -8.83 -0.23 9.40
CA GLY A 88 -10.14 -0.23 10.04
C GLY A 88 -11.26 -0.78 9.17
N GLU A 89 -12.42 -0.98 9.79
CA GLU A 89 -13.65 -1.35 9.10
C GLU A 89 -14.15 -0.21 8.22
N VAL A 90 -14.66 -0.56 7.05
CA VAL A 90 -15.33 0.40 6.17
C VAL A 90 -16.77 0.56 6.65
N VAL A 91 -17.09 1.73 7.18
CA VAL A 91 -18.43 2.05 7.72
C VAL A 91 -19.35 2.77 6.72
N ALA A 92 -18.80 3.26 5.60
CA ALA A 92 -19.56 3.87 4.50
C ALA A 92 -18.77 3.75 3.19
N HIS A 93 -19.44 3.36 2.10
CA HIS A 93 -18.90 3.31 0.73
C HIS A 93 -20.06 3.22 -0.28
N LYS A 94 -19.78 3.41 -1.57
CA LYS A 94 -20.73 3.18 -2.67
C LYS A 94 -20.11 2.24 -3.69
#